data_AF-A0A9X3J692-F1
#
_entry.id   AF-A0A9X3J692-F1
#
_cell.length_a   1.000
_cell.length_b   1.000
_cell.length_c   1.000
_cell.angle_alpha   90.00
_cell.angle_beta   90.00
_cell.angle_gamma   90.00
#
_symmetry.space_group_name_H-M   'P 1'
#
loop_
_entity.id
_entity.type
_entity.pdbx_description
1 polymer ?
#
loop_
_entity_poly.entity_id
_entity_poly.type
_entity_poly.pdbx_seq_one_letter_code
_entity_poly.pdbx_strand_id
1 'polypeptide(L)' 'MQSPQYRPASYFRAEKPEIKLYDHKSDPYESVNVTEENPDIVQKLMPLLEKGNTGLLKKIELTEN' A
#
# COMPACT_ATOMS: atom_id res chain seq x y z
N MET A 1 -19.39 -8.23 -36.23
CA MET A 1 -18.51 -7.10 -35.84
C MET A 1 -18.17 -7.28 -34.36
N GLN A 2 -16.99 -7.81 -34.05
CA GLN A 2 -16.45 -7.76 -32.69
C GLN A 2 -15.92 -6.35 -32.49
N SER A 3 -16.50 -5.60 -31.56
CA SER A 3 -16.08 -4.24 -31.27
C SER A 3 -14.67 -4.25 -30.65
N PRO A 4 -13.68 -3.51 -31.19
CA PRO A 4 -12.33 -3.39 -30.60
C PRO A 4 -12.31 -2.54 -29.32
N GLN A 5 -13.47 -2.29 -28.72
CA GLN A 5 -13.72 -1.02 -28.04
C GLN A 5 -12.97 -0.87 -26.71
N TYR A 6 -12.54 -1.98 -26.09
CA TYR A 6 -11.78 -1.94 -24.85
C TYR A 6 -10.76 -3.09 -24.80
N ARG A 7 -9.48 -2.73 -24.63
CA ARG A 7 -8.44 -3.65 -24.17
C ARG A 7 -8.28 -3.45 -22.66
N PRO A 8 -8.46 -4.47 -21.83
CA PRO A 8 -8.12 -4.36 -20.42
C PRO A 8 -6.61 -4.20 -20.28
N ALA A 9 -6.16 -3.11 -19.64
CA ALA A 9 -4.78 -2.94 -19.23
C ALA A 9 -4.70 -3.21 -17.72
N SER A 10 -4.08 -4.32 -17.33
CA SER A 10 -3.73 -4.58 -15.93
C SER A 10 -2.28 -4.15 -15.70
N TYR A 11 -2.07 -3.09 -14.92
CA TYR A 11 -0.75 -2.70 -14.43
C TYR A 11 -0.47 -3.45 -13.13
N PHE A 12 0.10 -4.64 -13.23
CA PHE A 12 0.70 -5.29 -12.06
C PHE A 12 2.02 -4.58 -11.75
N ARG A 13 1.99 -3.54 -10.91
CA ARG A 13 3.22 -2.99 -10.34
C ARG A 13 3.82 -4.05 -9.42
N ALA A 14 4.99 -4.58 -9.77
CA ALA A 14 5.81 -5.45 -8.94
C ALA A 14 6.57 -4.67 -7.83
N GLU A 15 6.09 -3.47 -7.50
CA GLU A 15 6.69 -2.64 -6.47
C GLU A 15 6.24 -3.18 -5.11
N LYS A 16 7.21 -3.42 -4.23
CA LYS A 16 6.91 -3.77 -2.84
C LYS A 16 6.06 -2.64 -2.25
N PRO A 17 5.07 -2.95 -1.40
CA PRO A 17 4.35 -1.90 -0.69
C PRO A 17 5.36 -1.07 0.10
N GLU A 18 5.52 0.19 -0.29
CA GLU A 18 6.31 1.15 0.46
C GLU A 18 5.53 1.58 1.70
N ILE A 19 6.09 1.29 2.87
CA ILE A 19 5.57 1.82 4.13
C ILE A 19 5.92 3.31 4.18
N LYS A 20 4.92 4.14 4.46
CA LYS A 20 5.08 5.58 4.65
C LYS A 20 4.61 5.98 6.04
N LEU A 21 5.37 6.86 6.68
CA LEU A 21 5.09 7.45 7.97
C LEU A 21 4.95 8.96 7.81
N TYR A 22 3.92 9.53 8.40
CA TYR A 22 3.61 10.96 8.38
C TYR A 22 3.40 11.47 9.81
N ASP A 23 3.88 12.67 10.11
CA ASP A 23 3.62 13.33 11.39
C ASP A 23 2.44 14.31 11.26
N HIS A 24 1.24 13.87 11.61
CA HIS A 24 0.03 14.67 11.48
C HIS A 24 -0.02 15.88 12.44
N LYS A 25 0.87 15.94 13.44
CA LYS A 25 0.93 17.09 14.35
C LYS A 25 1.63 18.27 13.69
N SER A 26 2.76 18.03 13.03
CA SER A 26 3.53 19.07 12.34
C SER A 26 3.15 19.23 10.87
N ASP A 27 2.65 18.17 10.25
CA ASP A 27 2.25 18.10 8.84
C ASP A 27 0.83 17.51 8.71
N PRO A 28 -0.22 18.32 9.01
CA PRO A 28 -1.61 17.86 8.95
C PRO A 28 -2.08 17.44 7.56
N TYR A 29 -1.31 17.79 6.52
CA TYR A 29 -1.62 17.50 5.12
C TYR A 29 -0.82 16.31 4.57
N GLU A 30 -0.04 15.61 5.40
CA GLU A 30 0.73 14.41 5.02
C GLU A 30 1.60 14.64 3.76
N SER A 31 2.18 15.84 3.65
CA SER A 31 2.97 16.26 2.50
C SER A 31 4.41 15.74 2.53
N VAL A 32 4.92 15.35 3.71
CA VAL A 32 6.30 14.90 3.92
C VAL A 32 6.36 13.49 4.50
N ASN A 33 6.98 12.57 3.77
CA ASN A 33 7.30 11.24 4.27
C ASN A 33 8.48 11.32 5.24
N VAL A 34 8.29 10.85 6.48
CA VAL A 34 9.32 10.85 7.55
C VAL A 34 9.77 9.43 7.97
N THR A 35 9.62 8.46 7.07
CA THR A 35 9.89 7.03 7.33
C THR A 35 11.37 6.76 7.61
N GLU A 36 12.26 7.34 6.80
CA GLU A 36 13.70 7.07 6.90
C GLU A 36 14.31 7.73 8.14
N GLU A 37 13.72 8.82 8.59
CA GLU A 37 14.12 9.59 9.77
C GLU A 37 13.65 8.94 11.07
N ASN A 38 12.62 8.08 11.02
CA ASN A 38 11.98 7.52 12.21
C ASN A 38 11.78 5.98 12.14
N PRO A 39 12.84 5.19 11.84
CA PRO A 39 12.73 3.74 11.67
C PRO A 39 12.21 3.02 12.93
N ASP A 40 12.54 3.53 14.11
CA ASP A 40 12.07 2.96 15.39
C ASP A 40 10.56 3.12 15.58
N ILE A 41 9.98 4.24 15.11
CA ILE A 41 8.55 4.50 15.17
C ILE A 41 7.84 3.57 14.19
N VAL A 42 8.39 3.41 12.98
CA VAL A 42 7.89 2.47 11.97
C VAL A 42 7.80 1.07 12.57
N GLN A 43 8.88 0.57 13.19
CA GLN A 43 8.90 -0.76 13.82
C GLN A 43 7.86 -0.92 14.93
N LYS A 44 7.65 0.11 15.76
CA LYS A 44 6.65 0.08 16.83
C LYS A 44 5.21 0.07 16.30
N LEU A 45 4.98 0.71 15.15
CA LEU A 45 3.66 0.79 14.53
C LEU A 45 3.33 -0.43 13.64
N MET A 46 4.34 -1.18 13.16
CA MET A 46 4.14 -2.36 12.32
C MET A 46 3.12 -3.36 12.90
N PRO A 47 3.19 -3.79 14.17
CA PRO A 47 2.21 -4.74 14.71
C PRO A 47 0.78 -4.18 14.75
N LEU A 48 0.64 -2.86 14.92
CA LEU A 48 -0.67 -2.19 14.90
C LEU A 48 -1.23 -2.15 13.47
N LEU A 49 -0.37 -1.87 12.50
CA LEU A 49 -0.70 -1.90 11.07
C LEU A 49 -1.11 -3.31 10.64
N GLU A 50 -0.36 -4.34 11.03
CA GLU A 50 -0.67 -5.75 10.77
C GLU A 50 -1.99 -6.19 11.41
N LYS A 51 -2.26 -5.76 12.64
CA LYS A 51 -3.53 -6.04 13.33
C LYS A 51 -4.72 -5.33 12.67
N GLY A 52 -4.51 -4.10 12.18
CA GLY A 52 -5.50 -3.34 11.42
C GLY A 52 -5.72 -3.88 10.01
N ASN A 53 -4.76 -4.63 9.48
CA ASN A 53 -4.87 -5.37 8.23
C ASN A 53 -5.73 -6.63 8.42
N THR A 54 -7.03 -6.43 8.68
CA THR A 54 -8.04 -7.47 8.92
C THR A 54 -8.37 -8.32 7.68
N GLY A 55 -7.54 -8.26 6.63
CA GLY A 55 -7.79 -8.96 5.38
C GLY A 55 -9.03 -8.44 4.63
N LEU A 56 -9.53 -7.24 4.95
CA LEU A 56 -10.50 -6.52 4.10
C LEU A 56 -9.94 -6.22 2.70
N LEU A 57 -8.61 -6.28 2.55
CA LEU A 57 -7.90 -6.36 1.27
C LEU A 57 -7.63 -7.82 0.86
N LYS A 58 -8.60 -8.74 1.06
CA LYS A 58 -8.44 -10.14 0.63
C LYS A 58 -8.39 -10.22 -0.91
N LYS A 59 -7.15 -10.39 -1.38
CA LYS A 59 -6.69 -11.40 -2.35
C LYS A 59 -7.45 -11.44 -3.69
N ILE A 60 -6.81 -10.91 -4.74
CA ILE A 60 -6.85 -11.60 -6.03
C ILE A 60 -5.83 -12.74 -5.91
N GLU A 61 -6.29 -13.92 -5.50
CA GLU A 61 -5.55 -15.16 -5.72
C GLU A 61 -5.57 -15.45 -7.22
N LEU A 62 -4.41 -15.43 -7.86
CA LEU A 62 -4.19 -16.20 -9.07
C LEU A 62 -3.36 -17.42 -8.66
N THR A 63 -4.05 -18.45 -8.20
CA THR A 63 -3.63 -19.83 -8.43
C THR A 63 -3.65 -20.05 -9.93
N GLU A 64 -2.54 -20.44 -10.56
CA GLU A 64 -2.58 -21.42 -11.65
C GLU A 64 -1.33 -22.31 -11.61
N ASN A 65 -1.61 -23.58 -11.90
CA ASN A 65 -0.76 -24.79 -11.94
C ASN A 65 0.48 -24.69 -12.83
#